data_AF-A0A842R7X6-F1
#
_entry.id   AF-A0A842R7X6-F1
#
_cell.length_a   1.000
_cell.length_b   1.000
_cell.length_c   1.000
_cell.angle_alpha   90.00
_cell.angle_beta   90.00
_cell.angle_gamma   90.00
#
_symmetry.space_group_name_H-M   'P 1'
#
loop_
_entity.id
_entity.type
_entity.pdbx_description
1 polymer ?
#
loop_
_entity_poly.entity_id
_entity_poly.type
_entity_poly.pdbx_seq_one_letter_code
_entity_poly.pdbx_strand_id
1 'polypeptide(L)'
;MASEEDIALNILKDISEDTSVPRNIRRSAMEALEVLNDIETEPSPAVRANIATSILEETSLDPNCPVHARTKIWTAISKLEIVEDEYEDEDYD
;
A
#
# COMPACT_ATOMS: atom_id res chain seq x y z
N MET A 1 10.32 12.54 10.13
CA MET A 1 10.16 11.07 9.98
C MET A 1 9.34 10.88 8.71
N ALA A 2 9.68 9.95 7.82
CA ALA A 2 8.79 9.62 6.71
C ALA A 2 7.49 9.03 7.29
N SER A 3 6.34 9.31 6.67
CA SER A 3 5.09 8.71 7.13
C SER A 3 5.11 7.20 6.86
N GLU A 4 4.25 6.46 7.55
CA GLU A 4 4.17 5.01 7.35
C GLU A 4 3.60 4.68 5.95
N GLU A 5 2.72 5.56 5.44
CA GLU A 5 2.26 5.56 4.04
C GLU A 5 3.43 5.74 3.06
N ASP A 6 4.36 6.69 3.29
CA ASP A 6 5.53 6.89 2.44
C ASP A 6 6.41 5.63 2.36
N ILE A 7 6.56 4.92 3.48
CA ILE A 7 7.32 3.67 3.53
C ILE A 7 6.63 2.61 2.67
N ALA A 8 5.31 2.47 2.78
CA ALA A 8 4.54 1.56 1.95
C ALA A 8 4.66 1.90 0.45
N LEU A 9 4.51 3.18 0.09
CA LEU A 9 4.67 3.65 -1.30
C LEU A 9 6.04 3.27 -1.88
N ASN A 10 7.12 3.48 -1.12
CA ASN A 10 8.46 3.11 -1.59
C ASN A 10 8.62 1.60 -1.79
N ILE A 11 8.11 0.79 -0.86
CA ILE A 11 8.14 -0.68 -0.97
C ILE A 11 7.38 -1.16 -2.20
N LEU A 12 6.19 -0.60 -2.45
CA LEU A 12 5.35 -1.00 -3.59
C LEU A 12 5.99 -0.58 -4.92
N LYS A 13 6.61 0.60 -4.96
CA LYS A 13 7.37 1.06 -6.12
C LYS A 13 8.51 0.11 -6.47
N ASP A 14 9.32 -0.27 -5.48
CA ASP A 14 10.38 -1.26 -5.64
C ASP A 14 9.85 -2.56 -6.28
N ILE A 15 8.72 -3.08 -5.79
CA ILE A 15 8.13 -4.33 -6.31
C ILE A 15 7.64 -4.14 -7.74
N SER A 16 7.00 -3.01 -8.04
CA SER A 16 6.46 -2.72 -9.37
C SER A 16 7.54 -2.65 -10.47
N GLU A 17 8.74 -2.22 -10.10
CA GLU A 17 9.89 -2.04 -11.00
C GLU A 17 10.82 -3.27 -11.05
N ASP A 18 10.71 -4.19 -10.09
CA ASP A 18 11.58 -5.36 -10.00
C ASP A 18 11.26 -6.42 -11.07
N THR A 19 12.05 -6.44 -12.15
CA THR A 19 11.89 -7.39 -13.26
C THR A 19 12.03 -8.88 -12.88
N SER A 20 12.54 -9.21 -11.69
CA SER A 20 12.59 -10.58 -11.18
C SER A 20 11.26 -11.07 -10.59
N VAL A 21 10.32 -10.16 -10.33
CA VAL A 21 8.98 -10.45 -9.82
C VAL A 21 8.00 -10.69 -10.99
N PRO A 22 7.11 -11.70 -10.96
CA PRO A 22 6.15 -11.94 -12.04
C PRO A 22 5.21 -10.75 -12.31
N ARG A 23 4.82 -10.58 -13.59
CA ARG A 23 4.08 -9.40 -14.08
C ARG A 23 2.77 -9.13 -13.33
N ASN A 24 2.03 -10.16 -12.95
CA ASN A 24 0.77 -10.01 -12.22
C ASN A 24 0.99 -9.36 -10.85
N ILE A 25 2.01 -9.77 -10.10
CA ILE A 25 2.34 -9.20 -8.78
C ILE A 25 2.82 -7.74 -8.91
N ARG A 26 3.65 -7.45 -9.92
CA ARG A 26 4.07 -6.07 -10.20
C ARG A 26 2.88 -5.18 -10.54
N ARG A 27 1.89 -5.72 -11.28
CA ARG A 27 0.66 -5.00 -11.59
C ARG A 27 -0.15 -4.73 -10.34
N SER A 28 -0.33 -5.71 -9.46
CA SER A 28 -1.06 -5.50 -8.20
C SER A 28 -0.37 -4.48 -7.29
N ALA A 29 0.97 -4.48 -7.24
CA ALA A 29 1.72 -3.45 -6.51
C ALA A 29 1.51 -2.05 -7.10
N MET A 30 1.45 -1.94 -8.43
CA MET A 30 1.14 -0.68 -9.12
C MET A 30 -0.31 -0.23 -8.89
N GLU A 31 -1.27 -1.15 -8.85
CA GLU A 31 -2.66 -0.84 -8.52
C GLU A 31 -2.79 -0.31 -7.09
N ALA A 32 -2.12 -0.94 -6.11
CA ALA A 32 -2.07 -0.45 -4.75
C ALA A 32 -1.40 0.94 -4.65
N LEU A 33 -0.35 1.22 -5.44
CA LEU A 33 0.25 2.55 -5.54
C LEU A 33 -0.74 3.59 -6.07
N GLU A 34 -1.49 3.26 -7.11
CA GLU A 34 -2.47 4.17 -7.70
C GLU A 34 -3.55 4.52 -6.67
N VAL A 35 -4.10 3.53 -5.97
CA VAL A 35 -5.05 3.73 -4.87
C VAL A 35 -4.48 4.65 -3.79
N LEU A 36 -3.24 4.40 -3.35
CA LEU A 36 -2.58 5.22 -2.33
C LEU A 36 -2.22 6.63 -2.83
N ASN A 37 -2.26 6.93 -4.12
CA ASN A 37 -2.03 8.29 -4.61
C ASN A 37 -3.32 8.99 -5.06
N ASP A 38 -4.47 8.31 -4.99
CA ASP A 38 -5.76 8.81 -5.48
C ASP A 38 -6.46 9.73 -4.47
N ILE A 39 -5.74 10.76 -4.03
CA ILE A 39 -6.22 11.75 -3.06
C ILE A 39 -7.37 12.58 -3.63
N GLU A 40 -7.43 12.74 -4.96
CA GLU A 40 -8.47 13.53 -5.62
C GLU A 40 -9.84 12.86 -5.57
N THR A 41 -9.92 11.54 -5.70
CA THR A 41 -11.21 10.83 -5.66
C THR A 41 -11.54 10.28 -4.28
N GLU A 42 -10.54 9.88 -3.49
CA GLU A 42 -10.70 9.42 -2.11
C GLU A 42 -9.75 10.17 -1.16
N PRO A 43 -10.23 11.24 -0.51
CA PRO A 43 -9.39 12.06 0.36
C PRO A 43 -9.01 11.36 1.67
N SER A 44 -9.74 10.33 2.11
CA SER A 44 -9.42 9.61 3.35
C SER A 44 -8.18 8.72 3.18
N PRO A 45 -7.06 9.02 3.85
CA PRO A 45 -5.90 8.11 3.87
C PRO A 45 -6.26 6.74 4.45
N ALA A 46 -7.13 6.67 5.47
CA ALA A 46 -7.54 5.39 6.06
C ALA A 46 -8.29 4.51 5.05
N VAL A 47 -9.19 5.09 4.25
CA VAL A 47 -9.93 4.34 3.22
C VAL A 47 -8.99 3.86 2.11
N ARG A 48 -8.10 4.72 1.61
CA ARG A 48 -7.08 4.33 0.61
C ARG A 48 -6.19 3.20 1.11
N ALA A 49 -5.72 3.30 2.36
CA ALA A 49 -4.90 2.26 2.98
C ALA A 49 -5.62 0.91 3.09
N ASN A 50 -6.91 0.91 3.49
CA ASN A 50 -7.72 -0.31 3.55
C ASN A 50 -7.89 -0.99 2.18
N ILE A 51 -8.17 -0.20 1.13
CA ILE A 51 -8.31 -0.73 -0.23
C ILE A 51 -6.99 -1.32 -0.71
N ALA A 52 -5.88 -0.60 -0.51
CA ALA A 52 -4.55 -1.09 -0.87
C ALA A 52 -4.16 -2.36 -0.12
N THR A 53 -4.43 -2.46 1.19
CA THR A 53 -4.20 -3.67 1.98
C THR A 53 -4.93 -4.87 1.41
N SER A 54 -6.21 -4.73 1.03
CA SER A 54 -6.99 -5.82 0.43
C SER A 54 -6.36 -6.37 -0.87
N ILE A 55 -5.90 -5.48 -1.76
CA ILE A 55 -5.18 -5.85 -3.00
C ILE A 55 -3.90 -6.64 -2.67
N LEU A 56 -3.15 -6.16 -1.67
CA LEU A 56 -1.88 -6.73 -1.27
C LEU A 56 -2.04 -8.08 -0.56
N GLU A 57 -3.08 -8.26 0.25
CA GLU A 57 -3.41 -9.54 0.88
C GLU A 57 -3.68 -10.61 -0.17
N GLU A 58 -4.52 -10.32 -1.18
CA GLU A 58 -4.77 -11.26 -2.28
C GLU A 58 -3.47 -11.59 -3.03
N THR A 59 -2.66 -10.56 -3.31
CA THR A 59 -1.35 -10.73 -3.98
C THR A 59 -0.39 -11.57 -3.13
N SER A 60 -0.44 -11.42 -1.82
CA SER A 60 0.38 -12.17 -0.86
C SER A 60 0.02 -13.65 -0.78
N LEU A 61 -1.12 -14.06 -1.32
CA LEU A 61 -1.57 -15.46 -1.40
C LEU A 61 -1.26 -16.11 -2.75
N ASP A 62 -0.81 -15.34 -3.75
CA ASP A 62 -0.48 -15.86 -5.08
C ASP A 62 0.63 -16.92 -4.99
N PRO A 63 0.45 -18.12 -5.57
CA PRO A 63 1.45 -19.20 -5.51
C PRO A 63 2.73 -18.88 -6.27
N ASN A 64 2.68 -17.98 -7.26
CA ASN A 64 3.84 -17.51 -8.02
C ASN A 64 4.58 -16.36 -7.34
N CYS A 65 4.09 -15.83 -6.21
CA CYS A 65 4.73 -14.72 -5.52
C CYS A 65 6.07 -15.14 -4.89
N PRO A 66 7.22 -14.59 -5.36
CA PRO A 66 8.52 -14.92 -4.79
C PRO A 66 8.61 -14.54 -3.31
N VAL A 67 9.37 -15.31 -2.53
CA VAL A 67 9.49 -15.10 -1.07
C VAL A 67 9.91 -13.67 -0.71
N HIS A 68 10.90 -13.10 -1.42
CA HIS A 68 11.38 -11.75 -1.14
C HIS A 68 10.30 -10.69 -1.39
N ALA A 69 9.50 -10.84 -2.45
CA ALA A 69 8.39 -9.94 -2.76
C ALA A 69 7.28 -10.09 -1.72
N ARG A 70 6.97 -11.32 -1.30
CA ARG A 70 5.98 -11.60 -0.26
C ARG A 70 6.34 -10.94 1.07
N THR A 71 7.60 -11.01 1.50
CA THR A 71 8.07 -10.32 2.72
C THR A 71 7.93 -8.81 2.61
N LYS A 72 8.26 -8.23 1.45
CA LYS A 72 8.04 -6.80 1.17
C LYS A 72 6.56 -6.43 1.23
N ILE A 73 5.68 -7.22 0.61
CA ILE A 73 4.22 -7.03 0.64
C ILE A 73 3.71 -7.03 2.09
N TRP A 74 4.09 -8.03 2.90
CA TRP A 74 3.70 -8.06 4.31
C TRP A 74 4.19 -6.85 5.09
N THR A 75 5.40 -6.37 4.79
CA THR A 75 5.92 -5.14 5.39
C THR A 75 5.03 -3.95 5.01
N ALA A 76 4.65 -3.81 3.73
CA ALA A 76 3.77 -2.74 3.29
C ALA A 76 2.38 -2.82 3.95
N ILE A 77 1.78 -4.01 4.05
CA ILE A 77 0.50 -4.22 4.74
C ILE A 77 0.57 -3.70 6.18
N SER A 78 1.57 -4.13 6.96
CA SER A 78 1.71 -3.67 8.36
C SER A 78 1.93 -2.15 8.50
N LYS A 79 2.42 -1.50 7.44
CA LYS A 79 2.59 -0.04 7.39
C LYS A 79 1.28 0.68 7.07
N LEU A 80 0.43 0.06 6.27
CA LEU A 80 -0.88 0.59 5.91
C LEU A 80 -1.93 0.37 7.02
N GLU A 81 -1.81 -0.71 7.81
CA GLU A 81 -2.72 -0.99 8.94
C GLU A 81 -2.70 0.09 10.05
N ILE A 82 -1.65 0.91 10.11
CA ILE A 82 -1.49 2.00 11.08
C ILE A 82 -1.82 3.38 10.51
N VAL A 83 -2.26 3.45 9.25
CA VAL A 83 -2.71 4.69 8.61
C VAL A 83 -4.16 4.95 9.05
N GLU A 84 -4.37 6.09 9.70
CA GLU A 84 -5.66 6.56 10.20
C GLU A 84 -5.94 7.98 9.67
N ASP A 85 -7.21 8.39 9.70
CA ASP A 85 -7.59 9.76 9.37
C ASP A 85 -7.20 10.70 10.51
N GLU A 86 -6.58 11.83 10.19
CA GLU A 86 -6.36 12.90 11.17
C GLU A 86 -7.67 13.66 11.35
N TYR A 87 -8.28 13.57 12.53
CA TYR A 87 -9.37 14.45 12.92
C TYR A 87 -8.76 15.79 13.33
N GLU A 88 -8.93 16.84 12.52
CA GLU A 88 -8.77 18.21 13.02
C GLU A 88 -9.89 18.43 14.03
N ASP A 89 -9.56 18.37 15.32
CA ASP A 89 -10.47 18.80 16.38
C ASP A 89 -10.81 20.28 16.11
N GLU A 90 -11.97 20.55 15.50
CA GLU A 90 -12.49 21.91 15.39
C GLU A 90 -12.67 22.45 16.82
N ASP A 91 -11.79 23.39 17.20
CA ASP A 91 -11.82 24.09 18.49
C ASP A 91 -13.24 24.64 18.73
N TYR A 92 -13.94 24.07 19.71
CA TYR A 92 -15.19 24.63 20.22
C TYR A 92 -14.88 25.93 21.00
N ASP A 93 -15.17 27.08 20.37
CA ASP A 93 -15.20 28.41 21.01
C ASP A 93 -16.39 28.56 21.98
#